data_AF-A0A931R2B8-F1
#
_entry.id   AF-A0A931R2B8-F1
#
_cell.length_a   1.000
_cell.length_b   1.000
_cell.length_c   1.000
_cell.angle_alpha   90.00
_cell.angle_beta   90.00
_cell.angle_gamma   90.00
#
_symmetry.space_group_name_H-M   'P 1'
#
loop_
_entity.id
_entity.type
_entity.pdbx_description
1 polymer ?
#
loop_
_entity_poly.entity_id
_entity_poly.type
_entity_poly.pdbx_seq_one_letter_code
_entity_poly.pdbx_strand_id
1 'polypeptide(L)'
;MLEDYPKHAVLKDETVVTLRPMVQEITEQKQIQAQILQAGKMAAVGELAGQVAHEVNNPIAILGAKARLLLLDHRDGMSAKTAQELAKIINLSDRVARIAQGLLTYCRPSAAMRTPLDVRIPIRKALSMVEHRARMAGVQLEEHLSDPVPLIKANGNEIEQVFLNLFLNALDAMPQGGAAGDLHP
;
A
#
# COMPACT_ATOMS: atom_id res chain seq x y z
N MET A 1 54.16 52.09 -24.18
CA MET A 1 53.33 52.49 -25.33
C MET A 1 52.78 51.20 -25.91
N LEU A 2 51.52 50.90 -25.57
CA LEU A 2 50.61 49.92 -26.18
C LEU A 2 51.19 48.53 -26.50
N GLU A 3 51.25 47.65 -25.51
CA GLU A 3 51.25 46.20 -25.74
C GLU A 3 49.81 45.69 -25.71
N ASP A 4 49.43 45.15 -26.86
CA ASP A 4 48.15 44.65 -27.27
C ASP A 4 47.86 43.31 -26.56
N TYR A 5 47.05 43.35 -25.49
CA TYR A 5 46.50 42.15 -24.87
C TYR A 5 45.03 42.00 -25.29
N PRO A 6 44.69 41.03 -26.16
CA PRO A 6 43.29 40.72 -26.40
C PRO A 6 42.75 39.94 -25.20
N LYS A 7 42.09 40.67 -24.29
CA LYS A 7 41.16 40.12 -23.31
C LYS A 7 39.82 39.83 -24.00
N HIS A 8 39.33 38.62 -23.75
CA HIS A 8 37.94 38.15 -23.88
C HIS A 8 37.49 37.48 -25.20
N ALA A 9 37.05 36.23 -24.98
CA ALA A 9 35.85 35.63 -25.55
C ALA A 9 35.97 34.76 -26.80
N VAL A 10 36.69 33.63 -26.70
CA VAL A 10 36.35 32.41 -27.48
C VAL A 10 36.35 31.12 -26.64
N LEU A 11 36.90 31.13 -25.41
CA LEU A 11 37.00 29.92 -24.56
C LEU A 11 35.68 29.49 -23.86
N LYS A 12 34.51 29.91 -24.33
CA LYS A 12 33.23 29.64 -23.64
C LYS A 12 32.37 28.54 -24.27
N ASP A 13 32.60 28.14 -25.52
CA ASP A 13 31.74 27.13 -26.16
C ASP A 13 32.26 25.71 -26.00
N GLU A 14 33.51 25.42 -26.38
CA GLU A 14 34.02 24.04 -26.29
C GLU A 14 34.09 23.54 -24.84
N THR A 15 34.52 24.38 -23.90
CA THR A 15 34.62 24.00 -22.48
C THR A 15 33.24 23.75 -21.85
N VAL A 16 32.22 24.53 -22.21
CA VAL A 16 30.85 24.33 -21.72
C VAL A 16 30.19 23.12 -22.38
N VAL A 17 30.44 22.89 -23.68
CA VAL A 17 29.98 21.69 -24.40
C VAL A 17 30.62 20.42 -23.85
N THR A 18 31.88 20.47 -23.41
CA THR A 18 32.60 19.31 -22.86
C THR A 18 32.22 19.03 -21.39
N LEU A 19 31.95 20.07 -20.60
CA LEU A 19 31.59 19.92 -19.18
C LEU A 19 30.12 19.49 -18.97
N ARG A 20 29.19 19.87 -19.85
CA ARG A 20 27.77 19.49 -19.73
C ARG A 20 27.53 17.98 -19.64
N PRO A 21 28.08 17.11 -20.53
CA PRO A 21 27.88 15.67 -20.43
C PRO A 21 28.53 15.08 -19.17
N MET A 22 29.71 15.59 -18.76
CA MET A 22 30.36 15.17 -17.50
C MET A 22 29.50 15.53 -16.27
N VAL A 23 28.92 16.72 -16.24
CA VAL A 23 28.02 17.14 -15.15
C VAL A 23 26.74 16.29 -15.13
N GLN A 24 26.17 15.95 -16.30
CA GLN A 24 25.03 15.04 -16.39
C GLN A 24 25.38 13.64 -15.88
N GLU A 25 26.51 13.07 -16.31
CA GLU A 25 26.97 11.75 -15.88
C GLU A 25 27.22 11.71 -14.36
N ILE A 26 27.88 12.72 -13.80
CA ILE A 26 28.08 12.84 -12.34
C ILE A 26 26.74 12.99 -11.61
N THR A 27 25.77 13.70 -12.20
CA THR A 27 24.44 13.89 -11.61
C THR A 27 23.67 12.57 -11.59
N GLU A 28 23.68 11.82 -12.69
CA GLU A 28 23.06 10.49 -12.80
C GLU A 28 23.71 9.49 -11.83
N GLN A 29 25.05 9.45 -11.77
CA GLN A 29 25.76 8.61 -10.81
C GLN A 29 25.39 8.94 -9.36
N LYS A 30 25.33 10.22 -9.00
CA LYS A 30 24.90 10.64 -7.66
C LYS A 30 23.45 10.27 -7.37
N GLN A 31 22.56 10.39 -8.35
CA GLN A 31 21.15 9.98 -8.20
C GLN A 31 21.04 8.47 -7.99
N ILE A 32 21.75 7.66 -8.78
CA ILE A 32 21.78 6.21 -8.63
C ILE A 32 22.36 5.81 -7.26
N GLN A 33 23.46 6.44 -6.84
CA GLN A 33 24.07 6.18 -5.54
C GLN A 33 23.13 6.55 -4.38
N ALA A 34 22.39 7.66 -4.50
CA ALA A 34 21.36 8.04 -3.54
C ALA A 34 20.19 7.05 -3.51
N GLN A 35 19.75 6.55 -4.67
CA GLN A 35 18.73 5.51 -4.77
C GLN A 35 19.19 4.20 -4.13
N ILE A 36 20.43 3.77 -4.37
CA ILE A 36 21.02 2.57 -3.76
C ILE A 36 21.09 2.73 -2.24
N LEU A 37 21.56 3.87 -1.74
CA LEU A 37 21.62 4.14 -0.30
C LEU A 37 20.23 4.15 0.33
N GLN A 38 19.25 4.76 -0.34
CA GLN A 38 17.87 4.79 0.11
C GLN A 38 17.25 3.38 0.11
N ALA A 39 17.48 2.59 -0.93
CA ALA A 39 17.03 1.21 -1.02
C ALA A 39 17.63 0.35 0.10
N GLY A 40 18.93 0.50 0.39
CA GLY A 40 19.59 -0.19 1.50
C GLY A 40 19.01 0.17 2.86
N LYS A 41 18.71 1.45 3.09
CA LYS A 41 18.01 1.90 4.31
C LYS A 41 16.61 1.30 4.42
N MET A 42 15.84 1.32 3.33
CA MET A 42 14.49 0.73 3.31
C MET A 42 14.51 -0.78 3.53
N ALA A 43 15.49 -1.50 2.98
CA ALA A 43 15.65 -2.93 3.22
C ALA A 43 15.88 -3.25 4.71
N ALA A 44 16.77 -2.52 5.38
CA ALA A 44 17.01 -2.66 6.82
C ALA A 44 15.75 -2.32 7.65
N VAL A 45 15.04 -1.25 7.29
CA VAL A 45 13.76 -0.90 7.93
C VAL A 45 12.71 -1.99 7.67
N GLY A 46 12.70 -2.62 6.50
CA GLY A 46 11.75 -3.67 6.13
C GLY A 46 11.99 -5.01 6.81
N GLU A 47 13.23 -5.31 7.17
CA GLU A 47 13.55 -6.48 8.00
C GLU A 47 13.04 -6.29 9.44
N LEU A 48 13.33 -5.12 10.04
CA LEU A 48 12.86 -4.78 11.37
C LEU A 48 11.33 -4.63 11.43
N ALA A 49 10.72 -3.94 10.46
CA ALA A 49 9.28 -3.85 10.31
C ALA A 49 8.66 -5.24 10.13
N GLY A 50 9.35 -6.13 9.40
CA GLY A 50 9.08 -7.58 9.29
C GLY A 50 8.78 -8.22 10.64
N GLN A 51 9.77 -8.17 11.52
CA GLN A 51 9.73 -8.79 12.84
C GLN A 51 8.71 -8.10 13.75
N VAL A 52 8.72 -6.77 13.80
CA VAL A 52 7.78 -5.98 14.63
C VAL A 52 6.34 -6.24 14.21
N ALA A 53 6.04 -6.25 12.91
CA ALA A 53 4.69 -6.51 12.43
C ALA A 53 4.25 -7.94 12.76
N HIS A 54 5.13 -8.93 12.68
CA HIS A 54 4.81 -10.30 13.08
C HIS A 54 4.52 -10.39 14.58
N GLU A 55 5.35 -9.78 15.42
CA GLU A 55 5.17 -9.76 16.88
C GLU A 55 3.95 -8.96 17.32
N VAL A 56 3.56 -7.92 16.57
CA VAL A 56 2.36 -7.12 16.83
C VAL A 56 1.10 -7.82 16.30
N ASN A 57 1.15 -8.44 15.12
CA ASN A 57 0.02 -9.14 14.53
C ASN A 57 -0.41 -10.35 15.36
N ASN A 58 0.53 -11.07 15.97
CA ASN A 58 0.22 -12.25 16.78
C ASN A 58 -0.76 -11.98 17.95
N PRO A 59 -0.45 -11.11 18.92
CA PRO A 59 -1.36 -10.81 20.03
C PRO A 59 -2.67 -10.18 19.55
N ILE A 60 -2.63 -9.38 18.47
CA ILE A 60 -3.83 -8.72 17.93
C ILE A 60 -4.77 -9.71 17.26
N ALA A 61 -4.24 -10.66 16.50
CA ALA A 61 -5.00 -11.74 15.90
C ALA A 61 -5.64 -12.60 16.99
N ILE A 62 -4.90 -12.93 18.06
CA ILE A 62 -5.42 -13.66 19.21
C ILE A 62 -6.53 -12.88 19.91
N LEU A 63 -6.35 -11.57 20.14
CA LEU A 63 -7.37 -10.71 20.76
C LEU A 63 -8.65 -10.64 19.91
N GLY A 64 -8.50 -10.43 18.59
CA GLY A 64 -9.63 -10.39 17.66
C GLY A 64 -10.37 -11.73 17.61
N ALA A 65 -9.64 -12.85 17.57
CA ALA A 65 -10.22 -14.19 17.59
C ALA A 65 -10.98 -14.48 18.89
N LYS A 66 -10.40 -14.12 20.05
CA LYS A 66 -11.07 -14.26 21.35
C LYS A 66 -12.35 -13.43 21.43
N ALA A 67 -12.32 -12.18 20.95
CA ALA A 67 -13.51 -11.33 20.93
C ALA A 67 -14.62 -11.91 20.02
N ARG A 68 -14.25 -12.46 18.85
CA ARG A 68 -15.18 -13.16 17.95
C ARG A 68 -15.77 -14.42 18.59
N LEU A 69 -14.96 -15.22 19.29
CA LEU A 69 -15.42 -16.41 20.03
C LEU A 69 -16.39 -16.04 21.15
N LEU A 70 -16.09 -15.02 21.95
CA LEU A 70 -16.99 -14.56 23.01
C LEU A 70 -18.35 -14.11 22.46
N LEU A 71 -18.37 -13.41 21.32
CA LEU A 71 -19.61 -13.03 20.65
C LEU A 71 -20.43 -14.24 20.16
N LEU A 72 -19.75 -15.30 19.71
CA LEU A 72 -20.40 -16.51 19.20
C LEU A 72 -20.94 -17.38 20.34
N ASP A 73 -20.13 -17.63 21.36
CA ASP A 73 -20.44 -18.61 22.43
C ASP A 73 -21.45 -18.09 23.45
N HIS A 74 -21.58 -16.77 23.62
CA HIS A 74 -22.40 -16.17 24.68
C HIS A 74 -23.55 -15.32 24.14
N ARG A 75 -23.96 -15.52 22.88
CA ARG A 75 -24.96 -14.70 22.20
C ARG A 75 -26.28 -14.58 22.96
N ASP A 76 -26.74 -15.64 23.61
CA ASP A 76 -28.04 -15.70 24.28
C ASP A 76 -28.05 -15.15 25.72
N GLY A 77 -26.87 -14.85 26.30
CA GLY A 77 -26.72 -14.31 27.65
C GLY A 77 -25.99 -12.96 27.72
N MET A 78 -25.51 -12.45 26.58
CA MET A 78 -24.68 -11.25 26.53
C MET A 78 -25.52 -9.98 26.41
N SER A 79 -25.21 -8.98 27.23
CA SER A 79 -25.84 -7.66 27.10
C SER A 79 -25.47 -7.01 25.77
N ALA A 80 -26.40 -6.24 25.18
CA ALA A 80 -26.15 -5.50 23.94
C ALA A 80 -24.93 -4.56 24.05
N LYS A 81 -24.70 -3.96 25.23
CA LYS A 81 -23.53 -3.14 25.51
C LYS A 81 -22.23 -3.94 25.41
N THR A 82 -22.18 -5.12 26.02
CA THR A 82 -21.01 -6.01 25.96
C THR A 82 -20.72 -6.46 24.53
N ALA A 83 -21.76 -6.82 23.78
CA ALA A 83 -21.62 -7.20 22.38
C ALA A 83 -21.04 -6.05 21.53
N GLN A 84 -21.49 -4.81 21.78
CA GLN A 84 -20.97 -3.63 21.10
C GLN A 84 -19.49 -3.34 21.44
N GLU A 85 -19.08 -3.52 22.71
CA GLU A 85 -17.67 -3.37 23.10
C GLU A 85 -16.77 -4.44 22.46
N LEU A 86 -17.23 -5.70 22.39
CA LEU A 86 -16.49 -6.75 21.68
C LEU A 86 -16.37 -6.46 20.17
N ALA A 87 -17.43 -5.94 19.54
CA ALA A 87 -17.36 -5.51 18.15
C ALA A 87 -16.35 -4.38 17.93
N LYS A 88 -16.23 -3.43 18.87
CA LYS A 88 -15.18 -2.39 18.83
C LYS A 88 -13.78 -2.99 18.92
N ILE A 89 -13.56 -3.95 19.82
CA ILE A 89 -12.26 -4.65 19.95
C ILE A 89 -11.89 -5.34 18.65
N ILE A 90 -12.84 -6.04 18.01
CA ILE A 90 -12.61 -6.68 16.72
C ILE A 90 -12.20 -5.66 15.66
N ASN A 91 -12.94 -4.56 15.55
CA ASN A 91 -12.63 -3.50 14.57
C ASN A 91 -11.26 -2.85 14.81
N LEU A 92 -10.88 -2.65 16.08
CA LEU A 92 -9.56 -2.13 16.45
C LEU A 92 -8.46 -3.13 16.11
N SER A 93 -8.64 -4.41 16.43
CA SER A 93 -7.68 -5.46 16.07
C SER A 93 -7.47 -5.54 14.56
N ASP A 94 -8.56 -5.54 13.79
CA ASP A 94 -8.49 -5.57 12.33
C ASP A 94 -7.80 -4.31 11.77
N ARG A 95 -8.02 -3.14 12.39
CA ARG A 95 -7.36 -1.89 11.99
C ARG A 95 -5.86 -1.93 12.23
N VAL A 96 -5.41 -2.40 13.40
CA VAL A 96 -3.98 -2.44 13.71
C VAL A 96 -3.25 -3.46 12.83
N ALA A 97 -3.87 -4.62 12.56
CA ALA A 97 -3.31 -5.59 11.63
C ALA A 97 -3.07 -4.99 10.23
N ARG A 98 -3.99 -4.13 9.75
CA ARG A 98 -3.82 -3.39 8.48
C ARG A 98 -2.67 -2.41 8.51
N ILE A 99 -2.52 -1.65 9.60
CA ILE A 99 -1.42 -0.68 9.74
C ILE A 99 -0.08 -1.41 9.72
N ALA A 100 0.04 -2.52 10.47
CA ALA A 100 1.24 -3.34 10.49
C ALA A 100 1.57 -3.91 9.10
N GLN A 101 0.56 -4.42 8.40
CA GLN A 101 0.73 -4.93 7.04
C GLN A 101 1.10 -3.83 6.03
N GLY A 102 0.55 -2.62 6.17
CA GLY A 102 0.91 -1.46 5.34
C GLY A 102 2.36 -1.03 5.53
N LEU A 103 2.87 -1.04 6.77
CA LEU A 103 4.28 -0.78 7.07
C LEU A 103 5.20 -1.80 6.41
N LEU A 104 4.84 -3.09 6.43
CA LEU A 104 5.60 -4.15 5.75
C LEU A 104 5.70 -3.92 4.26
N THR A 105 4.56 -3.62 3.62
CA THR A 105 4.50 -3.37 2.17
C THR A 105 5.31 -2.14 1.78
N TYR A 106 5.30 -1.08 2.60
CA TYR A 106 6.10 0.11 2.34
C TYR A 106 7.60 -0.16 2.41
N CYS A 107 8.04 -0.93 3.40
CA CYS A 107 9.46 -1.14 3.66
C CYS A 107 10.07 -2.25 2.79
N ARG A 108 9.25 -3.12 2.20
CA ARG A 108 9.68 -4.12 1.21
C ARG A 108 9.25 -3.67 -0.18
N PRO A 109 10.08 -2.92 -0.94
CA PRO A 109 9.94 -2.88 -2.38
C PRO A 109 10.18 -4.31 -2.88
N SER A 110 9.09 -5.03 -3.05
CA SER A 110 9.12 -6.47 -3.24
C SER A 110 9.82 -6.83 -4.55
N ALA A 111 10.88 -7.63 -4.43
CA ALA A 111 11.46 -8.39 -5.53
C ALA A 111 10.65 -9.68 -5.80
N ALA A 112 9.35 -9.69 -5.51
CA ALA A 112 8.53 -10.83 -5.87
C ALA A 112 8.53 -11.03 -7.39
N MET A 113 8.72 -12.28 -7.81
CA MET A 113 8.60 -12.64 -9.22
C MET A 113 7.24 -12.17 -9.75
N ARG A 114 7.28 -11.26 -10.72
CA ARG A 114 6.11 -10.85 -11.48
C ARG A 114 5.84 -11.92 -12.52
N THR A 115 4.74 -12.64 -12.37
CA THR A 115 4.28 -13.64 -13.35
C THR A 115 3.10 -13.07 -14.14
N PRO A 116 2.81 -13.62 -15.33
CA PRO A 116 1.53 -13.36 -15.98
C PRO A 116 0.38 -13.66 -15.00
N LEU A 117 -0.48 -12.67 -14.80
CA LEU A 117 -1.53 -12.66 -13.79
C LEU A 117 -2.84 -12.20 -14.42
N ASP A 118 -3.88 -12.99 -14.22
CA ASP A 118 -5.26 -12.55 -14.41
C ASP A 118 -5.68 -11.72 -13.19
N VAL A 119 -5.81 -10.41 -13.36
CA VAL A 119 -6.13 -9.45 -12.29
C VAL A 119 -7.50 -9.71 -11.64
N ARG A 120 -8.40 -10.43 -12.31
CA ARG A 120 -9.72 -10.78 -11.77
C ARG A 120 -9.60 -11.68 -10.53
N ILE A 121 -8.57 -12.53 -10.49
CA ILE A 121 -8.33 -13.47 -9.38
C ILE A 121 -8.08 -12.71 -8.06
N PRO A 122 -7.07 -11.82 -7.95
CA PRO A 122 -6.83 -11.08 -6.71
C PRO A 122 -7.96 -10.09 -6.37
N ILE A 123 -8.63 -9.49 -7.37
CA ILE A 123 -9.79 -8.61 -7.13
C ILE A 123 -10.91 -9.38 -6.42
N ARG A 124 -11.28 -10.56 -6.92
CA ARG A 124 -12.37 -11.37 -6.33
C ARG A 124 -12.04 -11.89 -4.94
N LYS A 125 -10.78 -12.26 -4.70
CA LYS A 125 -10.30 -12.63 -3.36
C LYS A 125 -10.43 -11.46 -2.38
N ALA A 126 -9.98 -10.28 -2.78
CA ALA A 126 -10.13 -9.08 -1.95
C ALA A 126 -11.61 -8.73 -1.70
N LEU A 127 -12.48 -8.86 -2.70
CA LEU A 127 -13.93 -8.65 -2.56
C LEU A 127 -14.56 -9.62 -1.55
N SER A 128 -14.24 -10.92 -1.61
CA SER A 128 -14.81 -11.91 -0.68
C SER A 128 -14.41 -11.65 0.77
N MET A 129 -13.22 -11.09 1.00
CA MET A 129 -12.74 -10.71 2.34
C MET A 129 -13.53 -9.55 2.95
N VAL A 130 -14.05 -8.63 2.13
CA VAL A 130 -14.78 -7.43 2.62
C VAL A 130 -16.29 -7.58 2.57
N GLU A 131 -16.80 -8.64 1.93
CA GLU A 131 -18.22 -8.84 1.65
C GLU A 131 -19.11 -8.81 2.90
N HIS A 132 -18.69 -9.50 3.96
CA HIS A 132 -19.44 -9.49 5.22
C HIS A 132 -19.50 -8.09 5.85
N ARG A 133 -18.38 -7.35 5.80
CA ARG A 133 -18.30 -5.99 6.34
C ARG A 133 -19.14 -5.01 5.52
N ALA A 134 -19.12 -5.14 4.19
CA ALA A 134 -19.96 -4.35 3.29
C ALA A 134 -21.46 -4.56 3.59
N ARG A 135 -21.89 -5.82 3.74
CA ARG A 135 -23.27 -6.15 4.14
C ARG A 135 -23.67 -5.51 5.47
N MET A 136 -22.81 -5.62 6.49
CA MET A 136 -23.06 -5.03 7.80
C MET A 136 -23.13 -3.50 7.76
N ALA A 137 -22.42 -2.87 6.82
CA ALA A 137 -22.45 -1.43 6.58
C ALA A 137 -23.58 -0.98 5.63
N GLY A 138 -24.42 -1.89 5.11
CA GLY A 138 -25.45 -1.57 4.13
C GLY A 138 -24.89 -1.11 2.77
N VAL A 139 -23.67 -1.52 2.42
CA VAL A 139 -23.00 -1.17 1.16
C VAL A 139 -23.20 -2.30 0.14
N GLN A 140 -23.67 -1.93 -1.05
CA GLN A 140 -23.81 -2.85 -2.19
C GLN A 140 -22.49 -2.94 -2.96
N LEU A 141 -22.03 -4.16 -3.22
CA LEU A 141 -20.84 -4.43 -4.03
C LEU A 141 -21.25 -4.78 -5.46
N GLU A 142 -20.70 -4.07 -6.44
CA GLU A 142 -20.93 -4.32 -7.88
C GLU A 142 -19.59 -4.54 -8.58
N GLU A 143 -19.49 -5.62 -9.36
CA GLU A 143 -18.29 -5.98 -10.12
C GLU A 143 -18.53 -5.73 -11.60
N HIS A 144 -17.91 -4.67 -12.15
CA HIS A 144 -17.93 -4.36 -13.58
C HIS A 144 -16.56 -4.61 -14.20
N LEU A 145 -16.38 -5.78 -14.82
CA LEU A 145 -15.17 -6.15 -15.53
C LEU A 145 -15.40 -6.15 -17.04
N SER A 146 -14.51 -5.50 -17.78
CA SER A 146 -14.50 -5.59 -19.25
C SER A 146 -14.10 -6.99 -19.71
N ASP A 147 -14.52 -7.41 -20.91
CA ASP A 147 -14.05 -8.65 -21.53
C ASP A 147 -13.59 -8.35 -22.98
N PRO A 148 -12.34 -8.65 -23.37
CA PRO A 148 -11.31 -9.36 -22.61
C PRO A 148 -10.54 -8.47 -21.61
N VAL A 149 -10.17 -9.04 -20.46
CA VAL A 149 -9.17 -8.46 -19.55
C VAL A 149 -7.77 -8.99 -19.91
N PRO A 150 -6.79 -8.13 -20.25
CA PRO A 150 -5.44 -8.58 -20.56
C PRO A 150 -4.71 -9.09 -19.31
N LEU A 151 -3.84 -10.08 -19.51
CA LEU A 151 -2.92 -10.54 -18.45
C LEU A 151 -1.86 -9.45 -18.18
N ILE A 152 -1.58 -9.22 -16.90
CA ILE A 152 -0.53 -8.27 -16.46
C ILE A 152 0.65 -9.04 -15.86
N LYS A 153 1.85 -8.46 -15.89
CA LYS A 153 3.00 -9.01 -15.14
C LYS A 153 3.05 -8.37 -13.75
N ALA A 154 2.55 -9.09 -12.75
CA ALA A 154 2.49 -8.59 -11.38
C ALA A 154 2.61 -9.74 -10.36
N ASN A 155 2.82 -9.39 -9.09
CA ASN A 155 2.65 -10.34 -8.00
C ASN A 155 1.17 -10.36 -7.57
N GLY A 156 0.55 -11.54 -7.56
CA GLY A 156 -0.87 -11.67 -7.23
C GLY A 156 -1.23 -11.20 -5.82
N ASN A 157 -0.39 -11.47 -4.82
CA ASN A 157 -0.64 -11.11 -3.43
C ASN A 157 -0.54 -9.59 -3.21
N GLU A 158 0.40 -8.93 -3.89
CA GLU A 158 0.51 -7.46 -3.85
C GLU A 158 -0.72 -6.79 -4.44
N ILE A 159 -1.18 -7.29 -5.60
CA ILE A 159 -2.39 -6.76 -6.25
C ILE A 159 -3.62 -7.00 -5.36
N GLU A 160 -3.78 -8.19 -4.79
CA GLU A 160 -4.85 -8.51 -3.84
C GLU A 160 -4.85 -7.53 -2.66
N GLN A 161 -3.67 -7.25 -2.10
CA GLN A 161 -3.55 -6.34 -0.97
C GLN A 161 -3.84 -4.88 -1.33
N VAL A 162 -3.47 -4.42 -2.53
CA VAL A 162 -3.84 -3.09 -3.03
C VAL A 162 -5.36 -2.98 -3.10
N PHE A 163 -6.05 -3.93 -3.73
CA PHE A 163 -7.51 -3.91 -3.83
C PHE A 163 -8.19 -4.02 -2.46
N LEU A 164 -7.68 -4.88 -1.57
CA LEU A 164 -8.20 -5.01 -0.21
C LEU A 164 -8.12 -3.68 0.54
N ASN A 165 -6.99 -2.98 0.46
CA ASN A 165 -6.83 -1.67 1.09
C ASN A 165 -7.78 -0.62 0.49
N LEU A 166 -7.96 -0.61 -0.82
CA LEU A 166 -8.90 0.31 -1.48
C LEU A 166 -10.35 0.05 -1.04
N PHE A 167 -10.79 -1.20 -1.01
CA PHE A 167 -12.15 -1.55 -0.58
C PHE A 167 -12.40 -1.21 0.88
N LEU A 168 -11.43 -1.48 1.75
CA LEU A 168 -11.55 -1.15 3.17
C LEU A 168 -11.56 0.36 3.40
N ASN A 169 -10.76 1.13 2.66
CA ASN A 169 -10.81 2.58 2.70
C ASN A 169 -12.15 3.12 2.20
N ALA A 170 -12.73 2.53 1.15
CA ALA A 170 -14.05 2.90 0.65
C ALA A 170 -15.15 2.63 1.69
N LEU A 171 -15.11 1.47 2.35
CA LEU A 171 -16.04 1.15 3.43
C LEU A 171 -15.88 2.07 4.64
N ASP A 172 -14.63 2.39 5.01
CA ASP A 172 -14.35 3.34 6.09
C ASP A 172 -14.87 4.75 5.75
N ALA A 173 -14.89 5.13 4.47
CA ALA A 173 -15.45 6.40 3.98
C ALA A 173 -16.98 6.41 3.82
N MET A 174 -17.65 5.25 3.88
CA MET A 174 -19.12 5.10 3.73
C MET A 174 -19.80 4.60 5.03
N PRO A 175 -19.68 5.32 6.17
CA PRO A 175 -20.21 4.85 7.46
C PRO A 175 -21.75 4.82 7.56
N GLN A 176 -22.47 5.47 6.64
CA GLN A 176 -23.94 5.49 6.58
C GLN A 176 -24.50 4.58 5.47
N GLY A 177 -23.65 3.77 4.83
CA GLY A 177 -23.99 3.04 3.62
C GLY A 177 -23.79 3.87 2.35
N GLY A 178 -24.16 3.30 1.20
CA GLY A 178 -24.08 3.97 -0.10
C GLY A 178 -24.01 2.99 -1.26
N ALA A 179 -24.62 3.35 -2.38
CA ALA A 179 -24.39 2.74 -3.69
C ALA A 179 -23.40 3.60 -4.49
N ALA A 180 -22.68 3.00 -5.43
CA ALA A 180 -21.76 3.71 -6.34
C ALA A 180 -22.44 4.78 -7.26
N GLY A 181 -23.74 5.05 -7.07
CA GLY A 181 -24.53 6.04 -7.80
C GLY A 181 -24.98 7.28 -7.01
N ASP A 182 -24.81 7.32 -5.68
CA ASP A 182 -25.31 8.44 -4.84
C ASP A 182 -24.27 9.55 -4.62
N LEU A 183 -23.49 9.88 -5.66
CA LEU A 183 -22.79 11.16 -5.72
C LEU A 183 -23.83 12.25 -5.96
N HIS A 184 -24.34 12.82 -4.87
CA HIS A 184 -25.15 14.03 -4.94
C HIS A 184 -24.36 15.15 -5.63
N PRO A 185 -24.97 15.87 -6.58
CA PRO A 185 -24.34 16.94 -7.36
C PRO A 185 -23.93 18.15 -6.52
#